data_AF-A0A6M1U6F7-F1
#
_entry.id   AF-A0A6M1U6F7-F1
#
_cell.length_a   1.000
_cell.length_b   1.000
_cell.length_c   1.000
_cell.angle_alpha   90.00
_cell.angle_beta   90.00
_cell.angle_gamma   90.00
#
_symmetry.space_group_name_H-M   'P 1'
#
loop_
_entity.id
_entity.type
_entity.pdbx_description
1 polymer ?
#
loop_
_entity_poly.entity_id
_entity_poly.type
_entity_poly.pdbx_seq_one_letter_code
_entity_poly.pdbx_strand_id
1 'polypeptide(L)'
;MTEQQIIETLATKVMGWEKRDLQELDYWYHDGKVICRRGNWNPLQNKADAWMIVKKLEQEFDAVCLMKEGEEWRFYVGRYDADEYEATAPTAQEAICNVAIKAVEATE
;
A
#
# COMPACT_ATOMS: atom_id res chain seq x y z
N MET A 1 -2.46 -7.88 -11.89
CA MET A 1 -3.17 -8.40 -10.72
C MET A 1 -4.62 -7.94 -10.77
N THR A 2 -5.56 -8.69 -10.18
CA THR A 2 -6.91 -8.18 -9.91
C THR A 2 -6.88 -7.18 -8.75
N GLU A 3 -7.90 -6.32 -8.62
CA GLU A 3 -8.00 -5.39 -7.47
C GLU A 3 -7.90 -6.12 -6.13
N GLN A 4 -8.54 -7.29 -6.02
CA GLN A 4 -8.50 -8.07 -4.79
C GLN A 4 -7.09 -8.60 -4.49
N GLN A 5 -6.37 -9.08 -5.50
CA GLN A 5 -4.97 -9.51 -5.34
C GLN A 5 -4.07 -8.34 -4.95
N ILE A 6 -4.30 -7.14 -5.50
CA ILE A 6 -3.58 -5.92 -5.12
C ILE A 6 -3.83 -5.62 -3.64
N ILE A 7 -5.09 -5.57 -3.20
CA ILE A 7 -5.44 -5.27 -1.80
C ILE A 7 -4.84 -6.30 -0.85
N GLU A 8 -4.88 -7.60 -1.19
CA GLU A 8 -4.27 -8.64 -0.37
C GLU A 8 -2.75 -8.52 -0.30
N THR A 9 -2.10 -8.22 -1.42
CA THR A 9 -0.64 -8.01 -1.45
C THR A 9 -0.26 -6.81 -0.61
N LEU A 10 -0.97 -5.69 -0.73
CA LEU A 10 -0.74 -4.50 0.09
C LEU A 10 -0.96 -4.80 1.58
N ALA A 11 -2.04 -5.47 1.96
CA ALA A 11 -2.28 -5.82 3.36
C ALA A 11 -1.19 -6.75 3.92
N THR A 12 -0.87 -7.83 3.20
CA THR A 12 0.00 -8.88 3.75
C THR A 12 1.47 -8.58 3.63
N LYS A 13 1.91 -8.02 2.51
CA LYS A 13 3.33 -7.81 2.21
C LYS A 13 3.82 -6.40 2.53
N VAL A 14 2.99 -5.37 2.33
CA VAL A 14 3.37 -3.98 2.67
C VAL A 14 3.04 -3.68 4.13
N MET A 15 1.81 -3.94 4.56
CA MET A 15 1.39 -3.61 5.92
C MET A 15 1.79 -4.67 6.96
N GLY A 16 2.17 -5.88 6.53
CA GLY A 16 2.46 -6.99 7.44
C GLY A 16 1.23 -7.45 8.21
N TRP A 17 0.04 -7.34 7.61
CA TRP A 17 -1.21 -7.78 8.22
C TRP A 17 -1.50 -9.24 7.90
N GLU A 18 -2.16 -9.90 8.84
CA GLU A 18 -2.64 -11.26 8.67
C GLU A 18 -4.13 -11.27 8.39
N LYS A 19 -4.56 -12.16 7.48
CA LYS A 19 -5.96 -12.50 7.32
C LYS A 19 -6.35 -13.51 8.39
N ARG A 20 -7.40 -13.24 9.15
CA ARG A 20 -8.02 -14.25 10.04
C ARG A 20 -9.54 -14.21 9.96
N ASP A 21 -10.13 -15.39 10.08
CA ASP A 21 -11.57 -15.59 10.04
C ASP A 21 -12.10 -15.68 11.47
N LEU A 22 -13.14 -14.89 11.77
CA LEU A 22 -13.77 -14.85 13.08
C LEU A 22 -15.28 -14.78 12.92
N GLN A 23 -15.97 -15.86 13.29
CA GLN A 23 -17.43 -15.97 13.20
C GLN A 23 -17.96 -15.64 11.79
N GLU A 24 -17.42 -16.32 10.76
CA GLU A 24 -17.81 -16.15 9.34
C GLU A 24 -17.48 -14.78 8.72
N LEU A 25 -16.68 -13.97 9.41
CA LEU A 25 -16.21 -12.67 8.94
C LEU A 25 -14.69 -12.65 8.83
N ASP A 26 -14.20 -12.15 7.70
CA ASP A 26 -12.78 -11.94 7.46
C ASP A 26 -12.33 -10.59 8.03
N TYR A 27 -11.24 -10.60 8.80
CA TYR A 27 -10.62 -9.39 9.36
C TYR A 27 -9.12 -9.34 9.02
N TRP A 28 -8.60 -8.12 8.98
CA TRP A 28 -7.17 -7.84 8.99
C TRP A 28 -6.68 -7.73 10.43
N TYR A 29 -5.55 -8.36 10.72
CA TYR A 29 -4.88 -8.36 12.01
C TYR A 29 -3.46 -7.84 11.89
N HIS A 30 -2.97 -7.22 12.95
CA HIS A 30 -1.55 -6.93 13.12
C HIS A 30 -1.19 -7.13 14.60
N ASP A 31 -0.14 -7.88 14.88
CA ASP A 31 0.31 -8.21 16.24
C ASP A 31 -0.82 -8.70 17.17
N GLY A 32 -1.68 -9.58 16.65
CA GLY A 32 -2.80 -10.17 17.39
C GLY A 32 -3.98 -9.21 17.66
N LYS A 33 -3.96 -7.99 17.13
CA LYS A 33 -5.05 -7.02 17.26
C LYS A 33 -5.83 -6.89 15.95
N VAL A 34 -7.15 -6.76 16.06
CA VAL A 34 -8.02 -6.45 14.92
C VAL A 34 -7.69 -5.05 14.42
N ILE A 35 -7.41 -4.92 13.13
CA ILE A 35 -7.28 -3.63 12.45
C ILE A 35 -8.66 -3.19 11.93
N CYS A 36 -9.25 -3.98 11.05
CA CYS A 36 -10.58 -3.74 10.49
C CYS A 36 -11.15 -5.00 9.84
N ARG A 37 -12.43 -4.95 9.44
CA ARG A 37 -13.02 -5.98 8.57
C ARG A 37 -12.34 -5.92 7.19
N ARG A 38 -12.09 -7.06 6.56
CA ARG A 38 -11.36 -7.16 5.28
C ARG A 38 -11.95 -6.29 4.17
N GLY A 39 -13.28 -6.28 4.04
CA GLY A 39 -13.99 -5.48 3.03
C GLY A 39 -14.04 -3.98 3.31
N ASN A 40 -13.55 -3.51 4.46
CA ASN A 40 -13.59 -2.10 4.85
C ASN A 40 -12.30 -1.35 4.51
N TRP A 41 -11.25 -2.04 4.08
CA TRP A 41 -9.98 -1.44 3.70
C TRP A 41 -9.76 -1.60 2.19
N ASN A 42 -9.80 -0.49 1.47
CA ASN A 42 -9.63 -0.44 0.02
C ASN A 42 -8.76 0.76 -0.37
N PRO A 43 -7.42 0.61 -0.32
CA PRO A 43 -6.50 1.69 -0.64
C PRO A 43 -6.55 2.14 -2.10
N LEU A 44 -7.12 1.37 -3.02
CA LEU A 44 -7.31 1.79 -4.42
C LEU A 44 -8.39 2.86 -4.57
N GLN A 45 -9.40 2.84 -3.71
CA GLN A 45 -10.57 3.73 -3.82
C GLN A 45 -10.65 4.75 -2.67
N ASN A 46 -10.13 4.40 -1.49
CA ASN A 46 -10.18 5.24 -0.30
C ASN A 46 -8.85 5.96 -0.05
N LYS A 47 -8.89 7.29 0.02
CA LYS A 47 -7.70 8.14 0.24
C LYS A 47 -7.05 7.92 1.61
N ALA A 48 -7.84 7.68 2.66
CA ALA A 48 -7.31 7.45 4.00
C ALA A 48 -6.57 6.12 4.06
N ASP A 49 -7.14 5.08 3.44
CA ASP A 49 -6.51 3.75 3.36
C ASP A 49 -5.20 3.81 2.55
N ALA A 50 -5.19 4.52 1.42
CA ALA A 50 -3.97 4.76 0.64
C ALA A 50 -2.90 5.48 1.46
N TRP A 51 -3.30 6.47 2.28
CA TRP A 51 -2.37 7.22 3.11
C TRP A 51 -1.74 6.36 4.23
N MET A 52 -2.41 5.31 4.69
CA MET A 52 -1.80 4.34 5.62
C MET A 52 -0.57 3.66 5.00
N ILE A 53 -0.62 3.37 3.69
CA ILE A 53 0.52 2.80 2.96
C ILE A 53 1.66 3.81 2.89
N VAL A 54 1.37 5.09 2.61
CA VAL A 54 2.39 6.14 2.63
C VAL A 54 3.10 6.19 3.99
N LYS A 55 2.33 6.14 5.10
CA LYS A 55 2.89 6.13 6.45
C LYS A 55 3.71 4.89 6.77
N LYS A 56 3.36 3.75 6.18
CA LYS A 56 4.17 2.54 6.29
C LYS A 56 5.49 2.67 5.53
N LEU A 57 5.46 3.20 4.31
CA LEU A 57 6.65 3.40 3.48
C LEU A 57 7.60 4.47 4.06
N GLU A 58 7.08 5.53 4.69
CA GLU A 58 7.88 6.52 5.43
C GLU A 58 8.71 5.91 6.58
N GLN A 59 8.37 4.70 7.05
CA GLN A 59 9.16 3.98 8.06
C GLN A 59 10.29 3.15 7.45
N GLU A 60 10.24 2.88 6.15
CA GLU A 60 11.12 1.94 5.46
C GLU A 60 12.02 2.59 4.40
N PHE A 61 11.66 3.79 3.95
CA PHE A 61 12.33 4.56 2.91
C PHE A 61 12.74 5.93 3.44
N ASP A 62 13.87 6.43 2.96
CA ASP A 62 14.42 7.73 3.37
C ASP A 62 13.70 8.90 2.69
N ALA A 63 13.24 8.68 1.45
CA ALA A 63 12.50 9.65 0.66
C ALA A 63 11.15 9.06 0.25
N VAL A 64 10.07 9.80 0.51
CA VAL A 64 8.71 9.45 0.11
C VAL A 64 8.03 10.72 -0.40
N CYS A 65 7.59 10.73 -1.66
CA CYS A 65 7.04 11.91 -2.30
C CYS A 65 5.82 11.59 -3.17
N LEU A 66 4.74 12.34 -2.97
CA LEU A 66 3.55 12.32 -3.81
C LEU A 66 3.39 13.68 -4.47
N MET A 67 3.31 13.70 -5.80
CA MET A 67 3.21 14.92 -6.60
C MET A 67 2.12 14.77 -7.66
N LYS A 68 1.54 15.90 -8.07
CA LYS A 68 0.63 15.95 -9.22
C LYS A 68 1.39 16.52 -10.41
N GLU A 69 1.45 15.77 -11.51
CA GLU A 69 2.12 16.12 -12.75
C GLU A 69 1.08 16.21 -13.88
N GLY A 70 0.58 17.42 -14.15
CA GLY A 70 -0.50 17.62 -15.11
C GLY A 70 -1.80 16.95 -14.68
N GLU A 71 -2.26 15.97 -15.46
CA GLU A 71 -3.48 15.19 -15.20
C GLU A 71 -3.21 13.93 -14.36
N GLU A 72 -1.95 13.56 -14.14
CA GLU A 72 -1.56 12.35 -13.42
C GLU A 72 -0.98 12.67 -12.03
N TRP A 73 -0.91 11.63 -11.21
CA TRP A 73 -0.21 11.61 -9.94
C TRP A 73 1.04 10.77 -10.07
N ARG A 74 2.16 11.27 -9.57
CA ARG A 74 3.41 10.54 -9.44
C ARG A 74 3.69 10.28 -7.97
N PHE A 75 4.00 9.03 -7.65
CA PHE A 75 4.48 8.65 -6.33
C PHE A 75 5.87 8.03 -6.47
N TYR A 76 6.75 8.37 -5.53
CA TYR A 76 8.15 7.95 -5.49
C TYR A 76 8.52 7.57 -4.06
N VAL A 77 9.26 6.48 -3.91
CA VAL A 77 9.98 6.13 -2.69
C VAL A 77 11.42 5.74 -3.01
N GLY A 78 12.35 6.08 -2.13
CA GLY A 78 13.78 5.78 -2.33
C GLY A 78 14.55 5.70 -1.03
N ARG A 79 15.67 4.97 -1.07
CA ARG A 79 16.69 4.94 0.00
C ARG A 79 17.96 5.60 -0.51
N TYR A 80 18.68 6.34 0.34
CA TYR A 80 19.80 7.21 -0.08
C TYR A 80 20.89 6.49 -0.89
N ASP A 81 21.12 5.20 -0.63
CA ASP A 81 22.17 4.39 -1.27
C ASP A 81 21.63 3.13 -1.97
N ALA A 82 20.32 3.05 -2.24
CA ALA A 82 19.70 1.82 -2.73
C ALA A 82 18.54 2.06 -3.70
N ASP A 83 17.64 1.08 -3.79
CA ASP A 83 16.57 1.03 -4.78
C ASP A 83 15.60 2.20 -4.66
N GLU A 84 15.19 2.68 -5.84
CA GLU A 84 14.18 3.70 -6.02
C GLU A 84 13.00 3.12 -6.78
N TYR A 85 11.79 3.42 -6.32
CA TYR A 85 10.56 2.94 -6.91
C TYR A 85 9.63 4.11 -7.20
N GLU A 86 9.12 4.16 -8.42
CA GLU A 86 8.15 5.17 -8.82
C GLU A 86 7.04 4.61 -9.72
N ALA A 87 5.91 5.30 -9.69
CA ALA A 87 4.81 5.07 -10.62
C ALA A 87 4.01 6.35 -10.83
N THR A 88 3.46 6.50 -12.04
CA THR A 88 2.40 7.47 -12.32
C THR A 88 1.07 6.76 -12.46
N ALA A 89 -0.02 7.45 -12.12
CA ALA A 89 -1.38 6.97 -12.32
C ALA A 89 -2.39 8.13 -12.37
N PRO A 90 -3.60 7.93 -12.94
CA PRO A 90 -4.66 8.93 -12.92
C PRO A 90 -5.14 9.35 -11.53
N THR A 91 -4.92 8.51 -10.50
CA THR A 91 -5.27 8.81 -9.11
C THR A 91 -4.08 8.66 -8.17
N ALA A 92 -4.06 9.46 -7.10
CA ALA A 92 -3.05 9.36 -6.05
C ALA A 92 -3.02 7.96 -5.42
N GLN A 93 -4.20 7.39 -5.15
CA GLN A 93 -4.35 6.05 -4.58
C GLN A 93 -3.67 4.99 -5.43
N GLU A 94 -3.90 5.02 -6.73
CA GLU A 94 -3.32 4.06 -7.67
C GLU A 94 -1.80 4.24 -7.78
N ALA A 95 -1.30 5.48 -7.85
CA ALA A 95 0.15 5.73 -7.85
C ALA A 95 0.81 5.19 -6.58
N ILE A 96 0.20 5.41 -5.40
CA ILE A 96 0.68 4.88 -4.12
C ILE A 96 0.70 3.35 -4.12
N CYS A 97 -0.43 2.71 -4.48
CA CYS A 97 -0.55 1.26 -4.49
C CYS A 97 0.46 0.60 -5.46
N ASN A 98 0.66 1.20 -6.64
CA ASN A 98 1.57 0.68 -7.65
C ASN A 98 3.03 0.71 -7.18
N VAL A 99 3.48 1.79 -6.54
CA VAL A 99 4.84 1.85 -5.99
C VAL A 99 5.02 0.87 -4.84
N ALA A 100 4.03 0.77 -3.95
CA ALA A 100 4.11 -0.14 -2.82
C ALA A 100 4.24 -1.61 -3.26
N ILE A 101 3.54 -2.00 -4.33
CA ILE A 101 3.70 -3.31 -4.96
C ILE A 101 5.12 -3.48 -5.52
N LYS A 102 5.59 -2.53 -6.33
CA LYS A 102 6.93 -2.60 -6.94
C LYS A 102 8.03 -2.74 -5.89
N ALA A 103 7.92 -1.99 -4.80
CA ALA A 103 8.87 -2.01 -3.70
C ALA A 103 8.95 -3.40 -3.02
N VAL A 104 7.82 -4.10 -2.88
CA VAL A 104 7.78 -5.44 -2.31
C VAL A 104 8.31 -6.48 -3.29
N GLU A 105 7.86 -6.44 -4.56
CA GLU A 105 8.25 -7.42 -5.59
C GLU A 105 9.76 -7.44 -5.85
N ALA A 106 10.46 -6.33 -5.60
CA ALA A 106 11.92 -6.25 -5.74
C ALA A 106 12.71 -6.79 -4.52
N THR A 107 12.03 -7.06 -3.40
CA THR A 107 12.65 -7.59 -2.18
C THR A 107 12.46 -9.10 -1.98
N GLU A 108 11.71 -9.76 -2.86
CA GLU A 108 11.55 -11.23 -2.92
C GLU A 108 12.61 -11.89 -3.81
#